data_AF-C0RC62-F1
#
_entry.id   AF-C0RC62-F1
#
_cell.length_a   1.000
_cell.length_b   1.000
_cell.length_c   1.000
_cell.angle_alpha   90.00
_cell.angle_beta   90.00
_cell.angle_gamma   90.00
#
_symmetry.space_group_name_H-M   'P 1'
#
loop_
_entity.id
_entity.type
_entity.pdbx_description
1 polymer ?
#
loop_
_entity_poly.entity_id
_entity_poly.type
_entity_poly.pdbx_seq_one_letter_code
_entity_poly.pdbx_strand_id
1 'polypeptide(L)'
;MENNVYRLSSLKGSSVSVLKQYLFENVFICRIGIIKSFDFKTQTGVVAIKEYEGLEISTKNISNFNLDLAEEDEVVLLQSNFNLFQESDNNHFDKNYYYILSVLNPKKIGIKLDEFRMNLKEFDTQSENIKFKAKKLIIDADSIEIKGNLKINGTNFENHMHSSGTLTYVNSSGAPTVTTGKTGPLI
;
A
#
# COMPACT_ATOMS: atom_id res chain seq x y z
N MET A 1 54.84 -6.33 -18.51
CA MET A 1 53.77 -7.25 -18.09
C MET A 1 52.96 -6.49 -17.06
N GLU A 2 52.03 -5.67 -17.54
CA GLU A 2 50.60 -6.00 -17.78
C GLU A 2 49.84 -6.09 -16.44
N ASN A 3 49.08 -5.04 -16.09
CA ASN A 3 47.62 -4.85 -16.37
C ASN A 3 46.79 -5.49 -15.22
N ASN A 4 45.78 -4.90 -14.57
CA ASN A 4 44.83 -3.82 -14.87
C ASN A 4 44.25 -3.31 -13.53
N VAL A 5 44.15 -1.99 -13.31
CA VAL A 5 42.92 -1.18 -13.48
C VAL A 5 41.69 -1.77 -12.78
N TYR A 6 41.35 -1.21 -11.62
CA TYR A 6 39.98 -0.80 -11.34
C TYR A 6 39.98 0.69 -11.00
N ARG A 7 39.89 1.52 -12.06
CA ARG A 7 39.36 2.87 -11.93
C ARG A 7 37.93 2.75 -11.40
N LEU A 8 37.69 3.21 -10.18
CA LEU A 8 36.34 3.48 -9.68
C LEU A 8 35.83 4.75 -10.40
N SER A 9 35.51 4.60 -11.69
CA SER A 9 34.92 5.66 -12.47
C SER A 9 33.41 5.65 -12.27
N SER A 10 32.91 6.75 -11.72
CA SER A 10 31.51 7.21 -11.83
C SER A 10 30.45 6.28 -11.24
N LEU A 11 30.15 6.47 -9.95
CA LEU A 11 28.76 6.39 -9.51
C LEU A 11 28.27 7.79 -9.19
N LYS A 12 27.52 8.36 -10.15
CA LYS A 12 26.42 9.27 -9.81
C LYS A 12 25.62 8.55 -8.73
N GLY A 13 25.71 9.04 -7.49
CA GLY A 13 25.16 8.39 -6.31
C GLY A 13 23.66 8.20 -6.46
N SER A 14 23.27 7.02 -6.90
CA SER A 14 21.90 6.57 -6.79
C SER A 14 21.66 6.21 -5.33
N SER A 15 20.47 6.49 -4.80
CA SER A 15 20.10 6.11 -3.43
C SER A 15 20.36 4.62 -3.15
N VAL A 16 20.36 3.79 -4.21
CA VAL A 16 20.66 2.35 -4.18
C VAL A 16 22.12 2.06 -3.83
N SER A 17 23.11 2.83 -4.30
CA SER A 17 24.52 2.59 -3.96
C SER A 17 24.83 2.95 -2.52
N VAL A 18 24.20 4.02 -1.99
CA VAL A 18 24.31 4.40 -0.58
C VAL A 18 23.63 3.36 0.32
N LEU A 19 22.43 2.89 -0.06
CA LEU A 19 21.70 1.85 0.68
C LEU A 19 22.48 0.53 0.70
N LYS A 20 23.07 0.11 -0.42
CA LYS A 20 23.91 -1.09 -0.48
C LYS A 20 25.09 -0.98 0.47
N GLN A 21 25.81 0.14 0.45
CA GLN A 21 26.96 0.34 1.32
C GLN A 21 26.55 0.33 2.80
N TYR A 22 25.46 1.00 3.15
CA TYR A 22 24.89 0.97 4.50
C TYR A 22 24.50 -0.44 4.97
N LEU A 23 23.90 -1.26 4.09
CA LEU A 23 23.59 -2.65 4.39
C LEU A 23 24.83 -3.55 4.52
N PHE A 24 25.92 -3.23 3.83
CA PHE A 24 27.20 -3.96 3.94
C PHE A 24 27.99 -3.56 5.20
N GLU A 25 27.89 -2.30 5.62
CA GLU A 25 28.58 -1.78 6.79
C GLU A 25 27.88 -2.13 8.10
N ASN A 26 26.61 -2.54 8.05
CA ASN A 26 25.82 -2.88 9.24
C ASN A 26 25.34 -4.33 9.19
N VAL A 27 25.51 -5.05 10.29
CA VAL A 27 24.94 -6.39 10.45
C VAL A 27 23.50 -6.24 10.91
N PHE A 28 22.59 -6.97 10.27
CA PHE A 28 21.19 -7.05 10.67
C PHE A 28 20.82 -8.49 10.99
N ILE A 29 20.07 -8.69 12.06
CA ILE A 29 19.58 -10.01 12.46
C ILE A 29 18.08 -10.07 12.18
N CYS A 30 17.68 -10.98 11.31
CA CYS A 30 16.27 -11.26 11.04
C CYS A 30 15.80 -12.50 11.83
N ARG A 31 14.58 -12.42 12.38
CA ARG A 31 13.92 -13.51 13.12
C ARG A 31 12.43 -13.55 12.79
N ILE A 32 11.77 -14.66 13.13
CA ILE A 32 10.31 -14.77 13.02
C ILE A 32 9.71 -14.57 14.41
N GLY A 33 8.80 -13.60 14.51
CA GLY A 33 8.03 -13.33 15.71
C GLY A 33 6.57 -13.70 15.56
N ILE A 34 5.91 -14.02 16.67
CA ILE A 34 4.46 -14.20 16.77
C ILE A 34 3.86 -13.02 17.53
N ILE A 35 2.86 -12.36 16.96
CA ILE A 35 2.17 -11.24 17.61
C ILE A 35 1.37 -11.75 18.82
N LYS A 36 1.56 -11.10 19.98
CA LYS A 36 0.75 -11.29 21.19
C LYS A 36 -0.26 -10.17 21.38
N SER A 37 0.12 -8.94 21.08
CA SER A 37 -0.79 -7.80 21.01
C SER A 37 -0.25 -6.73 20.07
N PHE A 38 -1.13 -5.97 19.42
CA PHE A 38 -0.72 -4.92 18.50
C PHE A 38 -1.74 -3.77 18.48
N ASP A 39 -1.25 -2.54 18.58
CA ASP A 39 -2.04 -1.32 18.45
C ASP A 39 -1.88 -0.73 17.04
N PHE A 40 -2.97 -0.74 16.27
CA PHE A 40 -2.99 -0.23 14.91
C PHE A 40 -2.68 1.28 14.81
N LYS A 41 -3.05 2.09 15.81
CA LYS A 41 -2.88 3.55 15.75
C LYS A 41 -1.43 3.95 16.00
N THR A 42 -0.79 3.35 17.00
CA THR A 42 0.60 3.65 17.36
C THR A 42 1.61 2.79 16.58
N GLN A 43 1.14 1.71 15.94
CA GLN A 43 1.95 0.74 15.21
C GLN A 43 2.98 0.05 16.13
N THR A 44 2.63 -0.14 17.40
CA THR A 44 3.44 -0.80 18.43
C THR A 44 2.75 -2.07 18.92
N GLY A 45 3.51 -3.07 19.35
CA GLY A 45 2.94 -4.31 19.86
C GLY A 45 3.93 -5.14 20.68
N VAL A 46 3.44 -6.24 21.23
CA VAL A 46 4.25 -7.25 21.90
C VAL A 46 4.38 -8.47 20.99
N VAL A 47 5.61 -8.95 20.83
CA VAL A 47 5.94 -10.10 19.99
C VAL A 47 6.69 -11.13 20.80
N ALA A 48 6.34 -12.40 20.65
CA ALA A 48 7.10 -13.54 21.15
C ALA A 48 8.05 -14.02 20.05
N ILE A 49 9.34 -14.22 20.37
CA ILE A 49 10.32 -14.74 19.41
C ILE A 49 10.32 -16.26 19.49
N LYS A 50 10.04 -16.96 18.38
CA LYS A 50 9.87 -18.42 18.36
C LYS A 50 11.10 -19.18 18.87
N GLU A 51 12.30 -18.66 18.58
CA GLU A 51 13.56 -19.29 18.92
C GLU A 51 13.97 -19.09 20.40
N TYR A 52 13.29 -18.19 21.13
CA TYR A 52 13.59 -17.89 22.53
C TYR A 52 12.37 -18.16 23.41
N GLU A 53 12.42 -19.25 24.16
CA GLU A 53 11.33 -19.65 25.04
C GLU A 53 11.00 -18.55 26.06
N GLY A 54 9.75 -18.08 26.03
CA GLY A 54 9.24 -17.06 26.95
C GLY A 54 9.74 -15.63 26.72
N LEU A 55 10.50 -15.36 25.65
CA LEU A 55 10.95 -14.00 25.37
C LEU A 55 9.88 -13.21 24.63
N GLU A 56 9.26 -12.28 25.36
CA GLU A 56 8.34 -11.29 24.82
C GLU A 56 9.01 -9.92 24.76
N ILE A 57 8.87 -9.25 23.61
CA ILE A 57 9.47 -7.96 23.36
C ILE A 57 8.41 -6.93 22.97
N SER A 58 8.52 -5.73 23.54
CA SER A 58 7.76 -4.58 23.06
C SER A 58 8.48 -4.02 21.83
N THR A 59 7.77 -3.95 20.71
CA THR A 59 8.33 -3.61 19.41
C THR A 59 7.42 -2.64 18.64
N LYS A 60 7.95 -2.10 17.55
CA LYS A 60 7.26 -1.15 16.68
C LYS A 60 7.44 -1.56 15.21
N ASN A 61 6.40 -1.37 14.42
CA ASN A 61 6.45 -1.50 12.97
C ASN A 61 7.26 -0.35 12.36
N ILE A 62 8.27 -0.72 11.58
CA ILE A 62 9.16 0.17 10.83
C ILE A 62 8.96 0.05 9.31
N SER A 63 8.00 -0.75 8.87
CA SER A 63 7.65 -0.85 7.46
C SER A 63 7.03 0.45 6.95
N ASN A 64 7.07 0.63 5.64
CA ASN A 64 6.40 1.76 4.97
C ASN A 64 4.86 1.60 4.92
N PHE A 65 4.31 0.54 5.51
CA PHE A 65 2.88 0.25 5.52
C PHE A 65 2.35 0.24 6.96
N ASN A 66 1.11 0.67 7.14
CA ASN A 66 0.41 0.39 8.38
C ASN A 66 -0.05 -1.07 8.35
N LEU A 67 0.39 -1.83 9.34
CA LEU A 67 -0.02 -3.21 9.52
C LEU A 67 -1.23 -3.24 10.46
N ASP A 68 -2.22 -4.08 10.15
CA ASP A 68 -3.34 -4.41 11.04
C ASP A 68 -3.17 -5.88 11.46
N LEU A 69 -2.39 -6.09 12.51
CA LEU A 69 -1.94 -7.41 12.97
C LEU A 69 -2.84 -7.91 14.11
N ALA A 70 -3.24 -9.17 14.01
CA ALA A 70 -3.95 -9.88 15.07
C ALA A 70 -2.99 -10.76 15.88
N GLU A 71 -3.44 -11.23 17.04
CA GLU A 71 -2.75 -12.28 17.78
C GLU A 71 -2.48 -13.50 16.88
N GLU A 72 -1.32 -14.14 17.07
CA GLU A 72 -0.82 -15.28 16.31
C GLU A 72 -0.41 -14.98 14.85
N ASP A 73 -0.51 -13.75 14.37
CA ASP A 73 0.09 -13.39 13.07
C ASP A 73 1.63 -13.44 13.14
N GLU A 74 2.23 -14.01 12.09
CA GLU A 74 3.69 -14.15 11.99
C GLU A 74 4.33 -12.95 11.29
N VAL A 75 5.37 -12.41 11.91
CA VAL A 75 6.09 -11.23 11.44
C VAL A 75 7.58 -11.50 11.28
N VAL A 76 8.19 -10.82 10.30
CA VAL A 76 9.64 -10.72 10.21
C VAL A 76 10.08 -9.60 11.13
N LEU A 77 10.92 -9.96 12.08
CA LEU A 77 11.58 -9.05 12.98
C LEU A 77 12.96 -8.67 12.44
N LEU A 78 13.34 -7.41 12.61
CA LEU A 78 14.65 -6.87 12.28
C LEU A 78 15.29 -6.32 13.54
N GLN A 79 16.50 -6.78 13.84
CA GLN A 79 17.36 -6.21 14.86
C GLN A 79 18.56 -5.55 14.18
N SER A 80 18.86 -4.34 14.61
CA SER A 80 20.03 -3.55 14.26
C SER A 80 20.91 -3.40 15.49
N ASN A 81 22.21 -3.12 15.31
CA ASN A 81 23.16 -2.81 16.37
C ASN A 81 22.95 -1.44 17.04
N PHE A 82 22.15 -0.56 16.44
CA PHE A 82 21.78 0.72 17.04
C PHE A 82 20.26 0.85 17.08
N ASN A 83 19.77 1.73 17.95
CA ASN A 83 18.36 2.03 18.03
C ASN A 83 17.94 2.90 16.83
N LEU A 84 17.00 2.40 16.01
CA LEU A 84 16.52 3.09 14.81
C LEU A 84 15.81 4.42 15.09
N PHE A 85 15.39 4.67 16.34
CA PHE A 85 14.72 5.89 16.75
C PHE A 85 15.60 6.81 17.59
N GLN A 86 16.78 6.34 18.01
CA GLN A 86 17.72 7.08 18.85
C GLN A 86 19.15 6.68 18.50
N GLU A 87 19.77 7.37 17.53
CA GLU A 87 21.10 7.00 17.00
C GLU A 87 22.23 7.00 18.03
N SER A 88 22.08 7.71 19.15
CA SER A 88 23.05 7.73 20.25
C SER A 88 22.98 6.49 21.16
N ASP A 89 21.96 5.65 21.00
CA ASP A 89 21.71 4.45 21.79
C ASP A 89 22.17 3.21 21.01
N ASN A 90 23.35 2.70 21.37
CA ASN A 90 23.89 1.47 20.84
C ASN A 90 23.32 0.30 21.65
N ASN A 91 22.43 -0.46 21.05
CA ASN A 91 21.81 -1.61 21.69
C ASN A 91 22.67 -2.88 21.61
N HIS A 92 23.82 -2.85 20.90
CA HIS A 92 24.77 -3.95 20.77
C HIS A 92 24.14 -5.33 20.43
N PHE A 93 23.08 -5.36 19.60
CA PHE A 93 22.32 -6.59 19.31
C PHE A 93 21.70 -7.25 20.55
N ASP A 94 21.31 -6.47 21.55
CA ASP A 94 20.53 -6.96 22.69
C ASP A 94 19.21 -7.55 22.19
N LYS A 95 18.96 -8.80 22.59
CA LYS A 95 17.81 -9.63 22.20
C LYS A 95 16.43 -8.99 22.48
N ASN A 96 16.37 -7.94 23.28
CA ASN A 96 15.14 -7.21 23.57
C ASN A 96 14.81 -6.15 22.50
N TYR A 97 15.72 -5.88 21.56
CA TYR A 97 15.58 -4.83 20.55
C TYR A 97 15.38 -5.41 19.16
N TYR A 98 14.13 -5.72 18.83
CA TYR A 98 13.70 -5.99 17.46
C TYR A 98 12.60 -5.02 17.04
N TYR A 99 12.46 -4.82 15.73
CA TYR A 99 11.43 -4.03 15.06
C TYR A 99 10.64 -4.92 14.09
N ILE A 100 9.35 -4.67 13.93
CA ILE A 100 8.53 -5.38 12.93
C ILE A 100 8.83 -4.78 11.56
N LEU A 101 9.42 -5.59 10.67
CA LEU A 101 9.76 -5.19 9.31
C LEU A 101 8.66 -5.52 8.30
N SER A 102 8.03 -6.69 8.45
CA SER A 102 6.95 -7.14 7.57
C SER A 102 6.13 -8.25 8.22
N VAL A 103 5.00 -8.57 7.61
CA VAL A 103 4.16 -9.72 7.96
C VAL A 103 4.33 -10.80 6.89
N LEU A 104 4.46 -12.07 7.29
CA LEU A 104 4.68 -13.17 6.35
C LEU A 104 3.44 -13.50 5.53
N ASN A 105 2.27 -13.43 6.16
CA ASN A 105 0.97 -13.73 5.55
C ASN A 105 -0.03 -12.61 5.84
N PRO A 106 0.10 -11.43 5.19
CA PRO A 106 -0.76 -10.30 5.45
C PRO A 106 -2.23 -10.63 5.16
N LYS A 107 -3.07 -10.60 6.19
CA LYS A 107 -4.54 -10.63 6.02
C LYS A 107 -5.08 -9.24 5.67
N LYS A 108 -4.40 -8.18 6.14
CA LYS A 108 -4.78 -6.78 5.96
C LYS A 108 -3.55 -5.88 5.85
N ILE A 109 -3.55 -4.99 4.88
CA ILE A 109 -2.52 -3.95 4.70
C ILE A 109 -3.22 -2.60 4.55
N GLY A 110 -2.78 -1.61 5.31
CA GLY A 110 -3.23 -0.23 5.18
C GLY A 110 -2.15 0.65 4.55
N ILE A 111 -2.56 1.48 3.59
CA ILE A 111 -1.71 2.52 3.00
C ILE A 111 -2.29 3.87 3.38
N LYS A 112 -1.49 4.70 4.05
CA LYS A 112 -1.83 6.10 4.36
C LYS A 112 -0.79 7.01 3.75
N LEU A 113 -1.24 7.91 2.91
CA LEU A 113 -0.40 8.82 2.13
C LEU A 113 -1.21 10.07 1.77
N ASP A 114 -0.51 11.15 1.44
CA ASP A 114 -1.14 12.37 0.96
C ASP A 114 -1.48 12.27 -0.53
N GLU A 115 -0.65 11.54 -1.30
CA GLU A 115 -0.82 11.35 -2.73
C GLU A 115 -0.46 9.94 -3.18
N PHE A 116 -1.31 9.33 -4.02
CA PHE A 116 -1.09 8.03 -4.66
C PHE A 116 -1.21 8.19 -6.17
N ARG A 117 -0.09 8.00 -6.90
CA ARG A 117 -0.05 8.02 -8.36
C ARG A 117 0.42 6.66 -8.87
N MET A 118 -0.28 6.14 -9.86
CA MET A 118 0.09 4.91 -10.56
C MET A 118 0.08 5.16 -12.06
N ASN A 119 1.07 4.62 -12.76
CA ASN A 119 1.08 4.55 -14.22
C ASN A 119 1.31 3.09 -14.60
N LEU A 120 0.29 2.47 -15.17
CA LEU A 120 0.25 1.04 -15.45
C LEU A 120 -0.26 0.83 -16.87
N LYS A 121 0.22 -0.22 -17.52
CA LYS A 121 -0.34 -0.68 -18.79
C LYS A 121 -1.68 -1.40 -18.60
N GLU A 122 -1.81 -2.14 -17.50
CA GLU A 122 -2.97 -2.95 -17.17
C GLU A 122 -3.14 -2.99 -15.64
N PHE A 123 -4.40 -2.94 -15.18
CA PHE A 123 -4.77 -3.06 -13.78
C PHE A 123 -6.00 -3.98 -13.69
N ASP A 124 -5.77 -5.23 -13.31
CA ASP A 124 -6.82 -6.23 -13.08
C ASP A 124 -6.94 -6.52 -11.57
N THR A 125 -8.16 -6.51 -11.05
CA THR A 125 -8.42 -6.69 -9.63
C THR A 125 -9.73 -7.43 -9.40
N GLN A 126 -9.71 -8.37 -8.45
CA GLN A 126 -10.87 -9.09 -8.00
C GLN A 126 -11.05 -8.86 -6.50
N SER A 127 -12.22 -8.39 -6.11
CA SER A 127 -12.61 -8.25 -4.70
C SER A 127 -14.08 -8.60 -4.55
N GLU A 128 -14.43 -9.24 -3.44
CA GLU A 128 -15.82 -9.45 -3.06
C GLU A 128 -16.53 -8.12 -2.76
N ASN A 129 -15.80 -7.17 -2.18
CA ASN A 129 -16.34 -5.90 -1.72
C ASN A 129 -15.36 -4.75 -1.98
N ILE A 130 -15.84 -3.68 -2.62
CA ILE A 130 -15.08 -2.45 -2.79
C ILE A 130 -15.93 -1.29 -2.26
N LYS A 131 -15.36 -0.52 -1.34
CA LYS A 131 -15.95 0.72 -0.85
C LYS A 131 -15.04 1.89 -1.18
N PHE A 132 -15.47 2.71 -2.13
CA PHE A 132 -14.76 3.92 -2.52
C PHE A 132 -15.50 5.15 -1.98
N LYS A 133 -14.79 5.99 -1.22
CA LYS A 133 -15.32 7.27 -0.72
C LYS A 133 -14.41 8.39 -1.19
N ALA A 134 -14.91 9.21 -2.11
CA ALA A 134 -14.21 10.38 -2.60
C ALA A 134 -15.16 11.57 -2.68
N LYS A 135 -14.61 12.79 -2.60
CA LYS A 135 -15.37 14.02 -2.89
C LYS A 135 -15.65 14.19 -4.38
N LYS A 136 -14.73 13.72 -5.23
CA LYS A 136 -14.81 13.76 -6.69
C LYS A 136 -14.23 12.47 -7.26
N LEU A 137 -14.91 11.89 -8.24
CA LEU A 137 -14.43 10.78 -9.06
C LEU A 137 -14.51 11.23 -10.52
N ILE A 138 -13.41 11.11 -11.25
CA ILE A 138 -13.32 11.38 -12.69
C ILE A 138 -12.82 10.09 -13.33
N ILE A 139 -13.53 9.60 -14.34
CA ILE A 139 -13.13 8.45 -15.12
C ILE A 139 -13.02 8.92 -16.57
N ASP A 140 -11.80 8.91 -17.10
CA ASP A 140 -11.51 9.20 -18.51
C ASP A 140 -11.13 7.88 -19.17
N ALA A 141 -12.09 7.28 -19.86
CA ALA A 141 -11.96 5.95 -20.45
C ALA A 141 -12.84 5.86 -21.70
N ASP A 142 -12.39 5.09 -22.69
CA ASP A 142 -13.15 4.83 -23.92
C ASP A 142 -14.44 4.04 -23.65
N SER A 143 -14.44 3.16 -22.63
CA SER A 143 -15.60 2.37 -22.25
C SER A 143 -15.62 2.03 -20.76
N ILE A 144 -16.84 1.96 -20.20
CA ILE A 144 -17.10 1.50 -18.83
C ILE A 144 -18.22 0.46 -18.90
N GLU A 145 -17.96 -0.75 -18.43
CA GLU A 145 -18.95 -1.83 -18.35
C GLU A 145 -19.26 -2.14 -16.87
N ILE A 146 -20.55 -2.22 -16.54
CA ILE A 146 -21.01 -2.61 -15.20
C ILE A 146 -21.94 -3.82 -15.37
N LYS A 147 -21.53 -4.96 -14.83
CA LYS A 147 -22.35 -6.19 -14.80
C LYS A 147 -23.02 -6.31 -13.44
N GLY A 148 -24.35 -6.33 -13.43
CA GLY A 148 -25.17 -6.39 -12.22
C GLY A 148 -25.98 -5.12 -12.00
N ASN A 149 -26.37 -4.88 -10.75
CA ASN A 149 -27.26 -3.77 -10.39
C ASN A 149 -26.46 -2.49 -10.14
N LEU A 150 -26.81 -1.41 -10.83
CA LEU A 150 -26.31 -0.06 -10.57
C LEU A 150 -27.37 0.77 -9.87
N LYS A 151 -27.04 1.30 -8.69
CA LYS A 151 -27.88 2.25 -7.96
C LYS A 151 -27.17 3.60 -7.86
N ILE A 152 -27.79 4.64 -8.41
CA ILE A 152 -27.29 6.01 -8.31
C ILE A 152 -28.30 6.83 -7.52
N ASN A 153 -27.90 7.28 -6.34
CA ASN A 153 -28.69 8.14 -5.46
C ASN A 153 -28.10 9.55 -5.46
N GLY A 154 -28.20 10.25 -6.58
CA GLY A 154 -27.80 11.65 -6.72
C GLY A 154 -29.02 12.56 -6.71
N THR A 155 -28.93 13.72 -6.05
CA THR A 155 -29.97 14.75 -6.11
C THR A 155 -30.01 15.45 -7.48
N ASN A 156 -28.88 15.52 -8.18
CA ASN A 156 -28.67 16.37 -9.35
C ASN A 156 -27.95 15.61 -10.48
N PHE A 157 -28.70 14.98 -11.38
CA PHE A 157 -28.21 14.65 -12.74
C PHE A 157 -28.34 15.91 -13.60
N GLU A 158 -27.56 16.94 -13.28
CA GLU A 158 -27.80 18.29 -13.80
C GLU A 158 -27.45 18.46 -15.29
N ASN A 159 -26.42 17.78 -15.79
CA ASN A 159 -25.96 17.97 -17.16
C ASN A 159 -25.40 16.66 -17.72
N HIS A 160 -26.22 15.93 -18.47
CA HIS A 160 -25.75 14.86 -19.31
C HIS A 160 -25.44 15.41 -20.71
N MET A 161 -24.19 15.84 -20.95
CA MET A 161 -23.77 16.39 -22.24
C MET A 161 -23.20 15.26 -23.12
N HIS A 162 -23.97 14.82 -24.12
CA HIS A 162 -23.48 13.91 -25.16
C HIS A 162 -23.13 14.73 -26.42
N SER A 163 -21.92 14.60 -26.94
CA SER A 163 -21.57 15.14 -28.27
C SER A 163 -22.51 14.59 -29.36
N SER A 164 -22.74 13.28 -29.31
CA SER A 164 -23.83 12.56 -29.98
C SER A 164 -24.00 11.22 -29.26
N GLY A 165 -25.16 10.94 -28.69
CA GLY A 165 -25.36 9.72 -27.91
C GLY A 165 -26.83 9.35 -27.75
N THR A 166 -27.05 8.06 -27.51
CA THR A 166 -28.36 7.49 -27.23
C THR A 166 -28.31 6.90 -25.83
N LEU A 167 -29.19 7.35 -24.94
CA LEU A 167 -29.42 6.72 -23.65
C LEU A 167 -30.67 5.86 -23.78
N THR A 168 -30.50 4.55 -23.68
CA THR A 168 -31.61 3.60 -23.59
C THR A 168 -31.78 3.19 -22.14
N TYR A 169 -32.93 3.48 -21.54
CA TYR A 169 -33.26 3.07 -20.18
C TYR A 169 -34.66 2.48 -20.14
N VAL A 170 -34.90 1.51 -19.27
CA VAL A 170 -36.25 0.99 -19.02
C VAL A 170 -36.88 1.89 -17.96
N ASN A 171 -38.00 2.52 -18.29
CA ASN A 171 -38.70 3.39 -17.36
C ASN A 171 -39.52 2.57 -16.36
N SER A 172 -40.21 3.24 -15.44
CA SER A 172 -41.04 2.60 -14.40
C SER A 172 -42.23 1.79 -14.95
N SER A 173 -42.57 1.90 -16.24
CA SER A 173 -43.59 1.06 -16.89
C SER A 173 -43.02 -0.20 -17.55
N GLY A 174 -41.72 -0.46 -17.41
CA GLY A 174 -41.06 -1.62 -18.04
C GLY A 174 -40.82 -1.45 -19.54
N ALA A 175 -41.12 -0.29 -20.10
CA ALA A 175 -40.92 0.00 -21.52
C ALA A 175 -39.48 0.51 -21.76
N PRO A 176 -38.74 -0.07 -22.72
CA PRO A 176 -37.47 0.50 -23.16
C PRO A 176 -37.74 1.89 -23.75
N THR A 177 -37.17 2.90 -23.10
CA THR A 177 -37.22 4.30 -23.51
C THR A 177 -35.86 4.68 -24.07
N VAL A 178 -35.85 5.20 -25.29
CA VAL A 178 -34.65 5.66 -25.98
C VAL A 178 -34.71 7.18 -26.01
N THR A 179 -33.73 7.85 -25.41
CA THR A 179 -33.54 9.30 -25.57
C THR A 179 -32.26 9.57 -26.36
N THR A 180 -32.38 10.36 -27.42
CA THR A 180 -31.26 10.76 -28.27
C THR A 180 -31.00 12.25 -28.08
N GLY A 181 -29.77 12.62 -27.75
CA GLY A 181 -29.35 14.02 -27.63
C GLY A 181 -28.28 14.37 -28.68
N LYS A 182 -28.41 15.55 -29.30
CA LYS A 182 -27.32 16.22 -30.04
C LYS A 182 -26.99 17.51 -29.31
N THR A 183 -25.74 17.71 -28.92
CA THR A 183 -25.27 19.03 -28.50
C THR A 183 -24.90 19.82 -29.75
N GLY A 184 -25.84 20.64 -30.24
CA GLY A 184 -25.51 21.77 -31.09
C GLY A 184 -25.23 23.00 -30.22
N PRO A 185 -24.43 23.98 -30.69
CA PRO A 185 -24.29 25.25 -29.99
C PRO A 185 -25.67 25.87 -29.78
N LEU A 186 -25.93 26.40 -28.58
CA LEU A 186 -27.07 27.28 -28.32
C LEU A 186 -26.88 28.52 -29.21
N ILE A 187 -27.76 28.69 -30.20
CA ILE A 187 -27.84 29.92 -31.01
C ILE A 187 -28.62 30.96 -30.21
#